data_AF-A0A8K0Q2M6-F1
#
_entry.id   AF-A0A8K0Q2M6-F1
#
_cell.length_a   1.000
_cell.length_b   1.000
_cell.length_c   1.000
_cell.angle_alpha   90.00
_cell.angle_beta   90.00
_cell.angle_gamma   90.00
#
_symmetry.space_group_name_H-M   'P 1'
#
loop_
_entity.id
_entity.type
_entity.pdbx_description
1 polymer ?
#
loop_
_entity_poly.entity_id
_entity_poly.type
_entity_poly.pdbx_seq_one_letter_code
_entity_poly.pdbx_strand_id
1 'polypeptide(L)'
;MATSRDLRDMVDRPSEFFMRVQHLRTKPPLLFPPSFVGTKTSGMDCLIQLIRHANSFCREHPRLPEEKRNPILPYSWQDFDLPDNDIELVKSMIADKKRLVNELRTLVPEGFSFASLAKSSLMNRTLWSSWDWALLRGFFDTDTHEGRSPGNLTEQGKVGLLQYHCHQESNVSIQTFINDFFMPKATQIPVSFRPRFVRVEYLSNPSQPWSFADLHTFEMPIGDLQEGDRGQRFVLPASWKDYYLIAAVRMRSDAQHHDSLQTYTRNGILVKMAQSAASFMTDDWSLGDAGGHCYMLLYMRTFYVPSLYRPEHFAMVADEREVSPDPVPNKGAMQADVGGDQSNDSQLEIEPEEHDLASLLAPIAAAMSKMPDATEISANDTPEAGPDGRRAMSRKFSELGEGSFPIPKRRR
;
A
#
# COMPACT_ATOMS: atom_id res chain seq x y z
N MET A 1 21.91 -19.88 9.51
CA MET A 1 21.25 -19.26 8.35
C MET A 1 20.89 -17.83 8.75
N ALA A 2 21.37 -16.82 8.01
CA ALA A 2 21.01 -15.44 8.27
C ALA A 2 19.53 -15.22 7.89
N THR A 3 18.68 -14.99 8.87
CA THR A 3 17.28 -14.61 8.64
C THR A 3 17.23 -13.14 8.24
N SER A 4 16.37 -12.79 7.29
CA SER A 4 16.12 -11.38 6.94
C SER A 4 15.87 -10.55 8.20
N ARG A 5 16.54 -9.40 8.30
CA ARG A 5 16.39 -8.48 9.43
C ARG A 5 14.99 -7.85 9.41
N ASP A 6 14.33 -7.78 10.56
CA ASP A 6 13.09 -7.00 10.74
C ASP A 6 13.48 -5.55 11.04
N LEU A 7 13.03 -4.60 10.20
CA LEU A 7 13.36 -3.18 10.31
C LEU A 7 12.88 -2.54 11.62
N ARG A 8 11.96 -3.18 12.35
CA ARG A 8 11.51 -2.70 13.66
C ARG A 8 12.51 -2.96 14.77
N ASP A 9 13.46 -3.88 14.56
CA ASP A 9 14.52 -4.17 15.52
C ASP A 9 15.73 -3.21 15.36
N MET A 10 15.65 -2.23 14.46
CA MET A 10 16.57 -1.08 14.47
C MET A 10 16.32 -0.24 15.73
N VAL A 11 17.39 0.16 16.41
CA VAL A 11 17.31 0.89 17.69
C VAL A 11 16.65 2.25 17.45
N ASP A 12 15.89 2.75 18.41
CA ASP A 12 15.20 4.06 18.33
C ASP A 12 16.15 5.26 18.47
N ARG A 13 17.31 5.22 17.79
CA ARG A 13 18.14 6.41 17.58
C ARG A 13 17.51 7.26 16.46
N PRO A 14 17.52 8.61 16.56
CA PRO A 14 16.93 9.46 15.51
C PRO A 14 17.46 9.19 14.09
N SER A 15 18.75 8.88 13.96
CA SER A 15 19.37 8.49 12.68
C SER A 15 18.83 7.17 12.15
N GLU A 16 18.61 6.19 13.01
CA GLU A 16 18.08 4.87 12.64
C GLU A 16 16.59 4.94 12.29
N PHE A 17 15.82 5.83 12.92
CA PHE A 17 14.44 6.14 12.51
C PHE A 17 14.39 6.64 11.06
N PHE A 18 15.26 7.59 10.70
CA PHE A 18 15.34 8.11 9.34
C PHE A 18 15.69 7.01 8.33
N MET A 19 16.71 6.20 8.64
CA MET A 19 17.09 5.06 7.80
C MET A 19 15.94 4.08 7.62
N ARG A 20 15.22 3.72 8.70
CA ARG A 20 14.04 2.86 8.62
C ARG A 20 12.97 3.43 7.69
N VAL A 21 12.63 4.71 7.84
CA VAL A 21 11.66 5.40 6.97
C VAL A 21 12.14 5.38 5.51
N GLN A 22 13.41 5.65 5.26
CA GLN A 22 13.98 5.60 3.93
C GLN A 22 13.93 4.19 3.32
N HIS A 23 14.28 3.14 4.08
CA HIS A 23 14.22 1.75 3.62
C HIS A 23 12.79 1.34 3.27
N LEU A 24 11.81 1.67 4.12
CA LEU A 24 10.40 1.38 3.85
C LEU A 24 9.91 2.07 2.57
N ARG A 25 10.40 3.29 2.27
CA ARG A 25 9.96 4.07 1.11
C ARG A 25 10.63 3.66 -0.20
N THR A 26 11.93 3.40 -0.16
CA THR A 26 12.79 3.40 -1.35
C THR A 26 13.40 2.04 -1.69
N LYS A 27 13.27 1.04 -0.81
CA LYS A 27 13.78 -0.32 -1.00
C LYS A 27 12.60 -1.28 -1.21
N PRO A 28 12.23 -1.58 -2.47
CA PRO A 28 11.09 -2.43 -2.77
C PRO A 28 11.36 -3.91 -2.42
N PRO A 29 10.31 -4.73 -2.26
CA PRO A 29 10.47 -6.18 -2.13
C PRO A 29 11.22 -6.79 -3.31
N LEU A 30 12.02 -7.81 -3.02
CA LEU A 30 12.80 -8.53 -4.02
C LEU A 30 11.89 -9.11 -5.12
N LEU A 31 12.21 -8.87 -6.38
CA LEU A 31 11.55 -9.54 -7.50
C LEU A 31 11.95 -11.01 -7.55
N PHE A 32 11.04 -11.87 -8.03
CA PHE A 32 11.47 -13.21 -8.39
C PHE A 32 12.38 -13.12 -9.63
N PRO A 33 13.51 -13.84 -9.66
CA PRO A 33 14.30 -13.93 -10.88
C PRO A 33 13.47 -14.54 -12.01
N PRO A 34 13.77 -14.21 -13.28
CA PRO A 34 13.01 -14.69 -14.44
C PRO A 34 12.88 -16.21 -14.53
N SER A 35 13.79 -16.95 -13.89
CA SER A 35 13.77 -18.41 -13.78
C SER A 35 12.59 -18.96 -12.97
N PHE A 36 11.91 -18.15 -12.14
CA PHE A 36 10.61 -18.51 -11.55
C PHE A 36 9.47 -18.24 -12.53
N VAL A 37 9.50 -18.95 -13.65
CA VAL A 37 8.48 -18.89 -14.68
C VAL A 37 7.12 -19.29 -14.08
N GLY A 38 6.11 -18.44 -14.25
CA GLY A 38 4.70 -18.78 -13.98
C GLY A 38 4.07 -18.21 -12.71
N THR A 39 4.82 -17.65 -11.76
CA THR A 39 4.22 -17.02 -10.57
C THR A 39 4.16 -15.50 -10.70
N LYS A 40 3.04 -14.95 -11.18
CA LYS A 40 2.84 -13.49 -11.27
C LYS A 40 2.56 -12.88 -9.89
N THR A 41 3.60 -12.38 -9.22
CA THR A 41 3.50 -11.79 -7.87
C THR A 41 3.43 -10.27 -7.82
N SER A 42 3.35 -9.58 -8.97
CA SER A 42 3.34 -8.10 -8.98
C SER A 42 2.27 -7.49 -8.06
N GLY A 43 1.11 -8.12 -7.94
CA GLY A 43 0.07 -7.69 -7.00
C GLY A 43 0.44 -7.85 -5.52
N MET A 44 1.12 -8.94 -5.18
CA MET A 44 1.67 -9.16 -3.83
C MET A 44 2.77 -8.14 -3.53
N ASP A 45 3.68 -7.91 -4.49
CA ASP A 45 4.81 -6.99 -4.35
C ASP A 45 4.31 -5.53 -4.21
N CYS A 46 3.31 -5.13 -5.00
CA CYS A 46 2.59 -3.86 -4.84
C CYS A 46 1.98 -3.72 -3.44
N LEU A 47 1.30 -4.76 -2.94
CA LEU A 47 0.65 -4.70 -1.63
C LEU A 47 1.66 -4.60 -0.49
N ILE A 48 2.74 -5.39 -0.55
CA ILE A 48 3.81 -5.33 0.46
C ILE A 48 4.42 -3.92 0.48
N GLN A 49 4.75 -3.37 -0.69
CA GLN A 49 5.31 -2.02 -0.73
C GLN A 49 4.31 -0.95 -0.31
N LEU A 50 3.03 -1.08 -0.66
CA LEU A 50 1.99 -0.16 -0.20
C LEU A 50 1.95 -0.09 1.33
N ILE A 51 2.01 -1.26 1.99
CA ILE A 51 2.06 -1.36 3.46
C ILE A 51 3.34 -0.73 4.01
N ARG A 52 4.50 -0.99 3.38
CA ARG A 52 5.78 -0.37 3.75
C ARG A 52 5.72 1.14 3.68
N HIS A 53 5.21 1.67 2.57
CA HIS A 53 5.08 3.11 2.37
C HIS A 53 4.15 3.74 3.39
N ALA A 54 3.00 3.12 3.68
CA ALA A 54 2.09 3.56 4.75
C ALA A 54 2.80 3.57 6.11
N ASN A 55 3.50 2.49 6.44
CA ASN A 55 4.25 2.37 7.68
C ASN A 55 5.37 3.41 7.79
N SER A 56 5.94 3.90 6.69
CA SER A 56 6.95 4.98 6.71
C SER A 56 6.44 6.30 7.29
N PHE A 57 5.12 6.48 7.39
CA PHE A 57 4.49 7.65 8.02
C PHE A 57 4.11 7.42 9.49
N CYS A 58 4.29 6.21 10.00
CA CYS A 58 4.04 5.89 11.40
C CYS A 58 5.32 6.08 12.23
N ARG A 59 5.20 6.57 13.47
CA ARG A 59 6.32 6.63 14.41
C ARG A 59 6.47 5.33 15.17
N GLU A 60 5.34 4.81 15.65
CA GLU A 60 5.25 3.57 16.41
C GLU A 60 4.89 2.41 15.48
N HIS A 61 5.54 1.28 15.69
CA HIS A 61 5.34 0.06 14.91
C HIS A 61 5.25 -1.15 15.84
N PRO A 62 4.23 -1.21 16.70
CA PRO A 62 4.07 -2.35 17.58
C PRO A 62 3.89 -3.63 16.74
N ARG A 63 4.44 -4.73 17.22
CA ARG A 63 4.13 -6.06 16.68
C ARG A 63 2.69 -6.38 17.02
N LEU A 64 1.86 -6.47 16.00
CA LEU A 64 0.43 -6.68 16.17
C LEU A 64 0.12 -8.19 16.28
N PRO A 65 -0.79 -8.63 17.17
CA PRO A 65 -1.23 -10.03 17.23
C PRO A 65 -1.72 -10.57 15.87
N GLU A 66 -2.27 -9.69 15.05
CA GLU A 66 -2.77 -9.95 13.70
C GLU A 66 -1.66 -10.42 12.73
N GLU A 67 -0.39 -10.08 12.97
CA GLU A 67 0.75 -10.53 12.16
C GLU A 67 0.89 -12.06 12.17
N LYS A 68 0.50 -12.72 13.26
CA LYS A 68 0.49 -14.19 13.34
C LYS A 68 -0.52 -14.83 12.41
N ARG A 69 -1.55 -14.07 11.99
CA ARG A 69 -2.65 -14.55 11.14
C ARG A 69 -2.48 -14.14 9.68
N ASN A 70 -1.60 -13.18 9.40
CA ASN A 70 -1.39 -12.62 8.06
C ASN A 70 0.12 -12.48 7.80
N PRO A 71 0.73 -13.40 7.03
CA PRO A 71 2.17 -13.42 6.81
C PRO A 71 2.68 -12.25 5.95
N ILE A 72 1.80 -11.52 5.26
CA ILE A 72 2.18 -10.31 4.51
C ILE A 72 2.67 -9.22 5.46
N LEU A 73 2.05 -9.10 6.64
CA LEU A 73 2.36 -8.04 7.59
C LEU A 73 3.81 -8.11 8.13
N PRO A 74 4.28 -9.23 8.71
CA PRO A 74 5.67 -9.33 9.13
C PRO A 74 6.64 -9.28 7.93
N TYR A 75 6.27 -9.86 6.78
CA TYR A 75 7.11 -9.79 5.58
C TYR A 75 7.33 -8.35 5.09
N SER A 76 6.32 -7.47 5.25
CA SER A 76 6.46 -6.06 4.91
C SER A 76 7.51 -5.32 5.73
N TRP A 77 7.95 -5.87 6.87
CA TRP A 77 9.00 -5.29 7.69
C TRP A 77 10.42 -5.79 7.37
N GLN A 78 10.57 -6.71 6.42
CA GLN A 78 11.89 -7.21 6.02
C GLN A 78 12.78 -6.10 5.47
N ASP A 79 14.06 -6.17 5.78
CA ASP A 79 15.07 -5.34 5.15
C ASP A 79 15.38 -5.88 3.74
N PHE A 80 15.00 -5.12 2.72
CA PHE A 80 15.26 -5.47 1.32
C PHE A 80 16.52 -4.82 0.76
N ASP A 81 17.33 -4.20 1.61
CA ASP A 81 18.61 -3.65 1.19
C ASP A 81 19.59 -4.80 0.94
N LEU A 82 19.91 -5.02 -0.34
CA LEU A 82 20.83 -6.05 -0.78
C LEU A 82 22.24 -5.46 -0.83
N PRO A 83 23.20 -5.95 -0.04
CA PRO A 83 24.60 -5.71 -0.32
C PRO A 83 24.92 -6.38 -1.66
N ASP A 84 25.60 -5.67 -2.57
CA ASP A 84 25.90 -6.13 -3.95
C ASP A 84 26.63 -7.50 -4.02
N ASN A 85 27.13 -8.03 -2.91
CA ASN A 85 27.94 -9.24 -2.84
C ASN A 85 27.43 -10.33 -1.86
N ASP A 86 26.26 -10.17 -1.23
CA ASP A 86 25.76 -11.18 -0.26
C ASP A 86 24.77 -12.17 -0.89
N ILE A 87 25.32 -13.16 -1.60
CA ILE A 87 24.56 -14.21 -2.28
C ILE A 87 23.70 -15.03 -1.30
N GLU A 88 24.18 -15.27 -0.08
CA GLU A 88 23.45 -16.09 0.89
C GLU A 88 22.25 -15.33 1.46
N LEU A 89 22.38 -14.02 1.66
CA LEU A 89 21.26 -13.15 2.01
C LEU A 89 20.20 -13.13 0.89
N VAL A 90 20.62 -12.95 -0.37
CA VAL A 90 19.71 -13.00 -1.53
C VAL A 90 18.95 -14.32 -1.57
N LYS A 91 19.65 -15.46 -1.42
CA LYS A 91 19.02 -16.79 -1.38
C LYS A 91 18.01 -16.91 -0.23
N SER A 92 18.37 -16.41 0.95
CA SER A 92 17.50 -16.40 2.14
C SER A 92 16.20 -15.61 1.87
N MET A 93 16.31 -14.43 1.26
CA MET A 93 15.16 -13.59 0.92
C MET A 93 14.27 -14.20 -0.17
N ILE A 94 14.86 -14.86 -1.19
CA ILE A 94 14.11 -15.64 -2.17
C ILE A 94 13.35 -16.78 -1.49
N ALA A 95 13.99 -17.49 -0.56
CA ALA A 95 13.37 -18.57 0.19
C ALA A 95 12.21 -18.07 1.07
N ASP A 96 12.37 -16.91 1.71
CA ASP A 96 11.31 -16.26 2.49
C ASP A 96 10.14 -15.84 1.59
N LYS A 97 10.40 -15.24 0.41
CA LYS A 97 9.35 -14.90 -0.56
C LYS A 97 8.60 -16.14 -1.04
N LYS A 98 9.30 -17.23 -1.35
CA LYS A 98 8.68 -18.51 -1.73
C LYS A 98 7.77 -19.05 -0.63
N ARG A 99 8.23 -18.98 0.62
CA ARG A 99 7.45 -19.41 1.78
C ARG A 99 6.16 -18.59 1.89
N LEU A 100 6.27 -17.26 1.79
CA LEU A 100 5.11 -16.38 1.77
C LEU A 100 4.13 -16.75 0.66
N VAL A 101 4.61 -16.93 -0.59
CA VAL A 101 3.77 -17.35 -1.72
C VAL A 101 3.04 -18.66 -1.43
N ASN A 102 3.74 -19.66 -0.90
CA ASN A 102 3.14 -20.96 -0.58
C ASN A 102 2.06 -20.86 0.50
N GLU A 103 2.31 -20.08 1.57
CA GLU A 103 1.32 -19.82 2.60
C GLU A 103 0.09 -19.11 2.01
N LEU A 104 0.30 -18.07 1.18
CA LEU A 104 -0.78 -17.31 0.59
C LEU A 104 -1.64 -18.10 -0.40
N ARG A 105 -1.10 -19.13 -1.08
CA ARG A 105 -1.92 -20.03 -1.92
C ARG A 105 -3.07 -20.66 -1.13
N THR A 106 -2.84 -20.95 0.15
CA THR A 106 -3.87 -21.55 1.02
C THR A 106 -4.82 -20.52 1.61
N LEU A 107 -4.33 -19.31 1.86
CA LEU A 107 -5.09 -18.25 2.54
C LEU A 107 -5.90 -17.37 1.57
N VAL A 108 -5.48 -17.27 0.32
CA VAL A 108 -6.09 -16.44 -0.74
C VAL A 108 -6.14 -17.25 -2.05
N PRO A 109 -7.08 -18.22 -2.15
CA PRO A 109 -7.19 -19.09 -3.33
C PRO A 109 -7.55 -18.33 -4.63
N GLU A 110 -8.08 -17.10 -4.51
CA GLU A 110 -8.41 -16.22 -5.63
C GLU A 110 -7.18 -15.65 -6.36
N GLY A 111 -5.98 -15.93 -5.86
CA GLY A 111 -4.71 -15.63 -6.50
C GLY A 111 -4.02 -14.37 -6.00
N PHE A 112 -2.94 -14.00 -6.69
CA PHE A 112 -1.98 -12.95 -6.27
C PHE A 112 -2.10 -11.64 -7.05
N SER A 113 -3.28 -11.38 -7.62
CA SER A 113 -3.58 -10.03 -8.11
C SER A 113 -3.66 -9.07 -6.92
N PHE A 114 -3.32 -7.80 -7.13
CA PHE A 114 -3.43 -6.81 -6.07
C PHE A 114 -4.87 -6.73 -5.56
N ALA A 115 -5.85 -6.73 -6.46
CA ALA A 115 -7.28 -6.71 -6.13
C ALA A 115 -7.69 -7.90 -5.25
N SER A 116 -7.30 -9.13 -5.64
CA SER A 116 -7.60 -10.36 -4.89
C SER A 116 -7.05 -10.28 -3.47
N LEU A 117 -5.78 -9.86 -3.31
CA LEU A 117 -5.14 -9.75 -2.01
C LEU A 117 -5.74 -8.61 -1.16
N ALA A 118 -5.87 -7.42 -1.73
CA ALA A 118 -6.36 -6.23 -1.03
C ALA A 118 -7.82 -6.34 -0.58
N LYS A 119 -8.64 -7.13 -1.29
CA LYS A 119 -10.05 -7.41 -0.93
C LYS A 119 -10.25 -8.74 -0.20
N SER A 120 -9.19 -9.51 0.00
CA SER A 120 -9.26 -10.82 0.68
C SER A 120 -9.81 -10.72 2.10
N SER A 121 -10.44 -11.79 2.57
CA SER A 121 -10.84 -11.93 3.97
C SER A 121 -9.64 -11.82 4.93
N LEU A 122 -8.47 -12.30 4.48
CA LEU A 122 -7.20 -12.21 5.20
C LEU A 122 -6.84 -10.77 5.55
N MET A 123 -6.86 -9.86 4.56
CA MET A 123 -6.51 -8.46 4.79
C MET A 123 -7.62 -7.70 5.53
N ASN A 124 -8.88 -7.99 5.18
CA ASN A 124 -10.05 -7.34 5.81
C ASN A 124 -10.11 -7.58 7.32
N ARG A 125 -9.85 -8.80 7.78
CA ARG A 125 -9.89 -9.16 9.20
C ARG A 125 -8.63 -8.79 10.00
N THR A 126 -7.56 -8.35 9.34
CA THR A 126 -6.29 -7.99 9.99
C THR A 126 -5.99 -6.51 9.82
N LEU A 127 -5.39 -6.12 8.70
CA LEU A 127 -4.86 -4.78 8.51
C LEU A 127 -5.99 -3.76 8.38
N TRP A 128 -6.97 -4.03 7.53
CA TRP A 128 -8.02 -3.05 7.20
C TRP A 128 -9.03 -2.82 8.34
N SER A 129 -9.17 -3.79 9.25
CA SER A 129 -9.97 -3.64 10.46
C SER A 129 -9.21 -3.03 11.63
N SER A 130 -7.89 -2.81 11.51
CA SER A 130 -7.11 -2.20 12.59
C SER A 130 -7.46 -0.73 12.76
N TRP A 131 -7.25 -0.19 13.96
CA TRP A 131 -7.61 1.18 14.34
C TRP A 131 -7.03 2.29 13.43
N ASP A 132 -5.85 2.09 12.84
CA ASP A 132 -5.24 3.05 11.92
C ASP A 132 -5.91 3.03 10.52
N TRP A 133 -6.68 2.00 10.19
CA TRP A 133 -7.24 1.76 8.85
C TRP A 133 -8.77 1.70 8.81
N ALA A 134 -9.41 1.33 9.90
CA ALA A 134 -10.86 1.19 9.97
C ALA A 134 -11.53 2.55 9.71
N LEU A 135 -12.27 2.66 8.61
CA LEU A 135 -12.92 3.89 8.19
C LEU A 135 -14.08 4.27 9.10
N LEU A 136 -14.88 3.29 9.50
CA LEU A 136 -16.12 3.48 10.25
C LEU A 136 -15.99 2.87 11.65
N ARG A 137 -16.49 3.61 12.64
CA ARG A 137 -16.77 3.05 13.97
C ARG A 137 -18.05 2.21 13.95
N GLY A 138 -19.00 2.59 13.09
CA GLY A 138 -20.34 2.04 13.06
C GLY A 138 -21.31 2.97 12.36
N PHE A 139 -22.59 2.69 12.56
CA PHE A 139 -23.72 3.46 12.04
C PHE A 139 -24.58 3.90 13.22
N PHE A 140 -25.07 5.13 13.19
CA PHE A 140 -26.03 5.63 14.16
C PHE A 140 -27.43 5.58 13.54
N ASP A 141 -28.35 4.87 14.16
CA ASP A 141 -29.74 4.77 13.74
C ASP A 141 -30.54 5.93 14.37
N THR A 142 -31.11 6.80 13.54
CA THR A 142 -31.83 8.01 13.98
C THR A 142 -33.18 7.70 14.59
N ASP A 143 -33.78 6.55 14.28
CA ASP A 143 -35.11 6.18 14.78
C ASP A 143 -35.00 5.54 16.17
N THR A 144 -33.98 4.67 16.35
CA THR A 144 -33.75 4.01 17.63
C THR A 144 -32.80 4.77 18.54
N HIS A 145 -32.06 5.76 18.01
CA HIS A 145 -30.96 6.45 18.68
C HIS A 145 -29.83 5.53 19.16
N GLU A 146 -29.63 4.39 18.48
CA GLU A 146 -28.62 3.39 18.84
C GLU A 146 -27.44 3.38 17.85
N GLY A 147 -26.26 3.09 18.38
CA GLY A 147 -25.07 2.83 17.56
C GLY A 147 -24.95 1.35 17.23
N ARG A 148 -24.80 1.02 15.95
CA ARG A 148 -24.55 -0.34 15.44
C ARG A 148 -23.11 -0.47 14.97
N SER A 149 -22.44 -1.54 15.39
CA SER A 149 -21.10 -1.89 14.87
C SER A 149 -21.19 -2.27 13.38
N PRO A 150 -20.13 -2.07 12.56
CA PRO A 150 -20.07 -2.53 11.17
C PRO A 150 -20.11 -4.06 11.02
N GLY A 151 -20.17 -4.81 12.12
CA GLY A 151 -20.20 -6.27 12.14
C GLY A 151 -18.93 -6.84 12.76
N ASN A 152 -18.47 -7.97 12.22
CA ASN A 152 -17.18 -8.58 12.60
C ASN A 152 -16.00 -7.83 11.92
N LEU A 153 -14.76 -8.21 12.27
CA LEU A 153 -13.55 -7.57 11.72
C LEU A 153 -13.47 -7.63 10.19
N THR A 154 -13.91 -8.73 9.58
CA THR A 154 -13.92 -8.84 8.11
C THR A 154 -14.85 -7.81 7.49
N GLU A 155 -16.06 -7.65 8.02
CA GLU A 155 -17.01 -6.64 7.52
C GLU A 155 -16.51 -5.23 7.79
N GLN A 156 -15.92 -4.97 8.96
CA GLN A 156 -15.28 -3.69 9.26
C GLN A 156 -14.19 -3.31 8.25
N GLY A 157 -13.32 -4.26 7.88
CA GLY A 157 -12.30 -4.04 6.86
C GLY A 157 -12.88 -3.81 5.46
N LYS A 158 -13.95 -4.54 5.10
CA LYS A 158 -14.64 -4.40 3.81
C LYS A 158 -15.31 -3.05 3.64
N VAL A 159 -16.11 -2.61 4.62
CA VAL A 159 -16.82 -1.32 4.55
C VAL A 159 -15.86 -0.12 4.57
N GLY A 160 -14.61 -0.33 4.95
CA GLY A 160 -13.56 0.67 4.90
C GLY A 160 -12.94 0.90 3.52
N LEU A 161 -13.38 0.18 2.48
CA LEU A 161 -13.01 0.45 1.10
C LEU A 161 -14.07 1.33 0.43
N LEU A 162 -13.71 2.58 0.15
CA LEU A 162 -14.58 3.49 -0.59
C LEU A 162 -14.55 3.18 -2.08
N GLN A 163 -15.70 3.06 -2.74
CA GLN A 163 -15.78 2.75 -4.17
C GLN A 163 -16.22 4.00 -4.94
N TYR A 164 -15.27 4.65 -5.60
CA TYR A 164 -15.45 5.90 -6.32
C TYR A 164 -15.37 5.64 -7.83
N HIS A 165 -16.52 5.47 -8.48
CA HIS A 165 -16.61 5.06 -9.88
C HIS A 165 -17.16 6.20 -10.76
N CYS A 166 -16.27 7.02 -11.31
CA CYS A 166 -16.61 8.23 -12.09
C CYS A 166 -17.35 7.97 -13.41
N HIS A 167 -17.38 6.73 -13.90
CA HIS A 167 -18.13 6.37 -15.11
C HIS A 167 -19.64 6.21 -14.82
N GLN A 168 -20.03 5.89 -13.59
CA GLN A 168 -21.42 5.58 -13.25
C GLN A 168 -22.17 6.80 -12.73
N GLU A 169 -21.47 7.69 -12.05
CA GLU A 169 -22.05 8.88 -11.42
C GLU A 169 -21.44 10.12 -12.08
N SER A 170 -22.31 11.06 -12.47
CA SER A 170 -22.06 12.29 -13.21
C SER A 170 -20.77 13.04 -12.83
N ASN A 171 -19.61 12.60 -13.35
CA ASN A 171 -18.25 13.13 -13.11
C ASN A 171 -18.13 14.04 -11.86
N VAL A 172 -18.52 13.52 -10.70
CA VAL A 172 -18.50 14.26 -9.44
C VAL A 172 -17.08 14.28 -8.92
N SER A 173 -16.68 15.31 -8.16
CA SER A 173 -15.34 15.35 -7.57
C SER A 173 -15.21 14.34 -6.43
N ILE A 174 -13.97 13.97 -6.07
CA ILE A 174 -13.73 13.09 -4.92
C ILE A 174 -14.26 13.71 -3.62
N GLN A 175 -14.18 15.04 -3.46
CA GLN A 175 -14.72 15.73 -2.29
C GLN A 175 -16.24 15.57 -2.19
N THR A 176 -16.96 15.74 -3.31
CA THR A 176 -18.41 15.54 -3.35
C THR A 176 -18.77 14.10 -3.01
N PHE A 177 -18.07 13.13 -3.59
CA PHE A 177 -18.24 11.71 -3.26
C PHE A 177 -18.03 11.41 -1.77
N ILE A 178 -16.99 11.97 -1.15
CA ILE A 178 -16.71 11.80 0.29
C ILE A 178 -17.82 12.42 1.13
N ASN A 179 -18.29 13.62 0.79
CA ASN A 179 -19.40 14.27 1.49
C ASN A 179 -20.65 13.40 1.43
N ASP A 180 -21.02 12.93 0.24
CA ASP A 180 -22.21 12.10 0.02
C ASP A 180 -22.11 10.74 0.72
N PHE A 181 -20.91 10.16 0.83
CA PHE A 181 -20.70 8.91 1.57
C PHE A 181 -21.05 9.04 3.04
N PHE A 182 -20.69 10.16 3.68
CA PHE A 182 -20.93 10.42 5.11
C PHE A 182 -22.27 11.11 5.40
N MET A 183 -23.03 11.49 4.37
CA MET A 183 -24.39 11.98 4.54
C MET A 183 -25.31 10.88 5.11
N PRO A 184 -26.30 11.25 5.95
CA PRO A 184 -27.33 10.32 6.40
C PRO A 184 -28.02 9.60 5.23
N LYS A 185 -28.09 8.27 5.30
CA LYS A 185 -28.80 7.43 4.33
C LYS A 185 -30.03 6.85 5.01
N ALA A 186 -31.20 7.37 4.65
CA ALA A 186 -32.46 7.09 5.35
C ALA A 186 -32.30 7.37 6.86
N THR A 187 -32.35 6.33 7.69
CA THR A 187 -32.25 6.44 9.15
C THR A 187 -30.86 6.17 9.68
N GLN A 188 -29.86 5.95 8.82
CA GLN A 188 -28.51 5.58 9.22
C GLN A 188 -27.50 6.68 8.91
N ILE A 189 -26.77 7.10 9.94
CA ILE A 189 -25.66 8.05 9.83
C ILE A 189 -24.35 7.28 9.99
N PRO A 190 -23.50 7.21 8.95
CA PRO A 190 -22.17 6.62 9.08
C PRO A 190 -21.33 7.43 10.07
N VAL A 191 -20.81 6.76 11.09
CA VAL A 191 -19.90 7.39 12.05
C VAL A 191 -18.49 7.02 11.66
N SER A 192 -17.78 7.98 11.07
CA SER A 192 -16.37 7.80 10.76
C SER A 192 -15.59 7.46 12.04
N PHE A 193 -14.59 6.62 11.88
CA PHE A 193 -13.52 6.53 12.86
C PHE A 193 -12.60 7.76 12.69
N ARG A 194 -11.40 7.65 13.26
CA ARG A 194 -10.28 8.57 13.05
C ARG A 194 -9.16 7.86 12.28
N PRO A 195 -9.41 7.23 11.11
CA PRO A 195 -8.40 6.43 10.46
C PRO A 195 -7.18 7.27 10.09
N ARG A 196 -6.00 6.68 10.21
CA ARG A 196 -4.76 7.25 9.69
C ARG A 196 -4.73 7.16 8.17
N PHE A 197 -5.26 6.07 7.63
CA PHE A 197 -5.25 5.78 6.20
C PHE A 197 -6.65 5.49 5.68
N VAL A 198 -6.96 5.97 4.47
CA VAL A 198 -8.22 5.72 3.77
C VAL A 198 -7.91 5.09 2.43
N ARG A 199 -8.65 4.04 2.07
CA ARG A 199 -8.50 3.32 0.81
C ARG A 199 -9.69 3.65 -0.09
N VAL A 200 -9.40 4.01 -1.34
CA VAL A 200 -10.40 4.32 -2.35
C VAL A 200 -10.13 3.45 -3.57
N GLU A 201 -11.09 2.62 -3.95
CA GLU A 201 -11.13 1.99 -5.26
C GLU A 201 -11.69 3.00 -6.27
N TYR A 202 -10.83 3.46 -7.17
CA TYR A 202 -11.14 4.47 -8.17
C TYR A 202 -11.22 3.84 -9.57
N LEU A 203 -12.38 3.96 -10.21
CA LEU A 203 -12.54 3.60 -11.62
C LEU A 203 -12.54 4.87 -12.47
N SER A 204 -11.47 5.06 -13.24
CA SER A 204 -11.26 6.24 -14.09
C SER A 204 -12.32 6.32 -15.19
N ASN A 205 -12.78 7.55 -15.47
CA ASN A 205 -13.60 7.81 -16.65
C ASN A 205 -12.67 7.93 -17.88
N PRO A 206 -12.79 7.05 -18.89
CA PRO A 206 -11.90 7.08 -20.05
C PRO A 206 -12.04 8.34 -20.91
N SER A 207 -13.21 9.00 -20.88
CA SER A 207 -13.47 10.20 -21.67
C SER A 207 -13.07 11.49 -20.95
N GLN A 208 -13.06 11.47 -19.62
CA GLN A 208 -12.74 12.63 -18.80
C GLN A 208 -12.08 12.17 -17.48
N PRO A 209 -10.83 11.70 -17.53
CA PRO A 209 -10.13 11.30 -16.32
C PRO A 209 -9.87 12.52 -15.44
N TRP A 210 -10.00 12.35 -14.12
CA TRP A 210 -9.57 13.37 -13.17
C TRP A 210 -8.05 13.54 -13.20
N SER A 211 -7.57 14.77 -13.10
CA SER A 211 -6.13 15.03 -12.98
C SER A 211 -5.61 14.53 -11.63
N PHE A 212 -4.29 14.35 -11.52
CA PHE A 212 -3.66 14.07 -10.24
C PHE A 212 -4.03 15.12 -9.18
N ALA A 213 -4.05 16.41 -9.55
CA ALA A 213 -4.37 17.50 -8.62
C ALA A 213 -5.79 17.39 -8.03
N ASP A 214 -6.77 16.99 -8.85
CA ASP A 214 -8.16 16.81 -8.41
C ASP A 214 -8.33 15.61 -7.47
N LEU A 215 -7.46 14.61 -7.59
CA LEU A 215 -7.45 13.40 -6.76
C LEU A 215 -6.48 13.50 -5.58
N HIS A 216 -5.63 14.53 -5.52
CA HIS A 216 -4.51 14.58 -4.56
C HIS A 216 -4.99 14.70 -3.11
N THR A 217 -6.06 15.46 -2.87
CA THR A 217 -6.55 15.73 -1.52
C THR A 217 -8.06 15.73 -1.40
N PHE A 218 -8.55 15.37 -0.22
CA PHE A 218 -9.92 15.63 0.20
C PHE A 218 -10.00 15.86 1.71
N GLU A 219 -11.09 16.46 2.17
CA GLU A 219 -11.46 16.59 3.57
C GLU A 219 -12.48 15.52 3.95
N MET A 220 -12.26 14.86 5.08
CA MET A 220 -13.19 13.86 5.62
C MET A 220 -13.77 14.34 6.94
N PRO A 221 -15.11 14.21 7.15
CA PRO A 221 -15.69 14.49 8.45
C PRO A 221 -15.24 13.43 9.45
N ILE A 222 -14.88 13.88 10.65
CA ILE A 222 -14.56 13.03 11.79
C ILE A 222 -15.70 13.13 12.80
N GLY A 223 -16.52 12.09 12.85
CA GLY A 223 -17.62 11.97 13.81
C GLY A 223 -17.13 11.54 15.19
N ASP A 224 -17.68 12.16 16.24
CA ASP A 224 -17.70 11.58 17.57
C ASP A 224 -19.15 11.25 17.94
N LEU A 225 -19.36 10.03 18.45
CA LEU A 225 -20.57 9.69 19.19
C LEU A 225 -20.45 10.34 20.57
N GLN A 226 -21.29 11.33 20.84
CA GLN A 226 -21.42 11.92 22.17
C GLN A 226 -22.69 11.39 22.82
N GLU A 227 -22.63 11.23 24.14
CA GLU A 227 -23.78 10.89 24.97
C GLU A 227 -24.29 12.19 25.60
N GLY A 228 -25.55 12.51 25.33
CA GLY A 228 -26.23 13.67 25.87
C GLY A 228 -26.66 13.49 27.32
N ASP A 229 -27.09 14.59 27.92
CA ASP A 229 -27.45 14.69 29.34
C ASP A 229 -28.57 13.73 29.80
N ARG A 230 -29.31 13.16 28.85
CA ARG A 230 -30.38 12.16 29.07
C ARG A 230 -30.02 10.74 28.61
N GLY A 231 -28.74 10.47 28.34
CA GLY A 231 -28.27 9.19 27.78
C GLY A 231 -28.53 9.02 26.28
N GLN A 232 -29.10 10.03 25.61
CA GLN A 232 -29.31 10.01 24.16
C GLN A 232 -27.98 10.20 23.44
N ARG A 233 -27.65 9.33 22.48
CA ARG A 233 -26.45 9.51 21.68
C ARG A 233 -26.74 10.41 20.49
N PHE A 234 -25.82 11.31 20.17
CA PHE A 234 -25.88 12.12 18.96
C PHE A 234 -24.53 12.14 18.24
N VAL A 235 -24.59 12.29 16.92
CA VAL A 235 -23.41 12.41 16.05
C VAL A 235 -23.22 13.89 15.76
N LEU A 236 -22.10 14.46 16.21
CA LEU A 236 -21.64 15.77 15.75
C LEU A 236 -20.44 15.55 14.83
N PRO A 237 -20.37 16.22 13.65
CA PRO A 237 -19.11 16.34 12.94
C PRO A 237 -18.15 17.14 13.82
N ALA A 238 -17.29 16.43 14.54
CA ALA A 238 -16.43 17.03 15.56
C ALA A 238 -15.29 17.84 14.93
N SER A 239 -14.87 17.46 13.71
CA SER A 239 -13.87 18.18 12.92
C SER A 239 -13.81 17.64 11.50
N TRP A 240 -13.33 18.45 10.56
CA TRP A 240 -12.88 18.00 9.25
C TRP A 240 -11.37 17.78 9.27
N LYS A 241 -10.88 16.78 8.53
CA LYS A 241 -9.46 16.46 8.43
C LYS A 241 -9.06 16.23 6.98
N ASP A 242 -7.94 16.81 6.62
CA ASP A 242 -7.34 16.65 5.30
C ASP A 242 -6.67 15.29 5.17
N TYR A 243 -6.88 14.68 4.00
CA TYR A 243 -6.28 13.44 3.56
C TYR A 243 -5.52 13.69 2.25
N TYR A 244 -4.30 13.17 2.17
CA TYR A 244 -3.40 13.36 1.03
C TYR A 244 -3.10 12.01 0.39
N LEU A 245 -3.15 11.95 -0.94
CA LEU A 245 -2.77 10.78 -1.70
C LEU A 245 -1.28 10.50 -1.49
N ILE A 246 -0.96 9.31 -0.98
CA ILE A 246 0.42 8.87 -0.74
C ILE A 246 0.81 7.67 -1.60
N ALA A 247 -0.15 6.97 -2.21
CA ALA A 247 0.13 5.91 -3.17
C ALA A 247 -1.07 5.64 -4.08
N ALA A 248 -0.78 5.19 -5.30
CA ALA A 248 -1.76 4.70 -6.25
C ALA A 248 -1.28 3.37 -6.82
N VAL A 249 -2.15 2.35 -6.81
CA VAL A 249 -1.90 1.07 -7.46
C VAL A 249 -2.83 0.94 -8.65
N ARG A 250 -2.27 0.91 -9.86
CA ARG A 250 -3.00 0.52 -11.09
C ARG A 250 -3.19 -1.00 -11.07
N MET A 251 -4.43 -1.42 -10.94
CA MET A 251 -4.76 -2.85 -10.92
C MET A 251 -4.76 -3.42 -12.33
N ARG A 252 -4.25 -4.64 -12.49
CA ARG A 252 -4.25 -5.34 -13.78
C ARG A 252 -5.69 -5.53 -14.28
N SER A 253 -5.90 -5.32 -15.58
CA SER A 253 -7.19 -5.59 -16.24
C SER A 253 -7.46 -7.07 -16.42
N ASP A 254 -6.41 -7.86 -16.59
CA ASP A 254 -6.47 -9.30 -16.83
C ASP A 254 -5.23 -10.02 -16.25
N ALA A 255 -5.19 -11.34 -16.41
CA ALA A 255 -4.09 -12.16 -15.92
C ALA A 255 -2.77 -11.94 -16.68
N GLN A 256 -2.79 -11.33 -17.87
CA GLN A 256 -1.59 -11.07 -18.67
C GLN A 256 -0.84 -9.84 -18.21
N HIS A 257 -1.56 -8.79 -17.83
CA HIS A 257 -1.01 -7.54 -17.32
C HIS A 257 -0.47 -7.67 -15.88
N HIS A 258 0.36 -6.71 -15.49
CA HIS A 258 0.92 -6.60 -14.15
C HIS A 258 0.19 -5.50 -13.36
N ASP A 259 0.08 -5.68 -12.05
CA ASP A 259 -0.26 -4.56 -11.16
C ASP A 259 0.96 -3.65 -11.05
N SER A 260 0.73 -2.33 -11.01
CA SER A 260 1.79 -1.32 -10.89
C SER A 260 1.48 -0.33 -9.77
N LEU A 261 2.52 0.14 -9.05
CA LEU A 261 2.45 1.02 -7.89
C LEU A 261 3.26 2.28 -8.15
N GLN A 262 2.67 3.43 -7.82
CA GLN A 262 3.36 4.69 -7.61
C GLN A 262 3.16 5.15 -6.17
N THR A 263 4.21 5.67 -5.56
CA THR A 263 4.17 6.23 -4.21
C THR A 263 4.54 7.70 -4.26
N TYR A 264 3.88 8.47 -3.42
CA TYR A 264 3.99 9.92 -3.37
C TYR A 264 4.38 10.36 -1.97
N THR A 265 5.14 11.45 -1.92
CA THR A 265 5.25 12.27 -0.72
C THR A 265 3.89 12.91 -0.43
N ARG A 266 3.72 13.46 0.78
CA ARG A 266 2.50 14.20 1.13
C ARG A 266 2.20 15.35 0.17
N ASN A 267 3.23 15.96 -0.42
CA ASN A 267 3.08 17.09 -1.35
C ASN A 267 2.80 16.63 -2.80
N GLY A 268 2.59 15.34 -3.03
CA GLY A 268 2.30 14.81 -4.37
C GLY A 268 3.54 14.54 -5.23
N ILE A 269 4.75 14.75 -4.70
CA ILE A 269 5.99 14.44 -5.43
C ILE A 269 6.18 12.92 -5.46
N LEU A 270 6.41 12.36 -6.65
CA LEU A 270 6.70 10.93 -6.85
C LEU A 270 7.98 10.53 -6.10
N VAL A 271 7.92 9.44 -5.34
CA VAL A 271 9.07 8.91 -4.59
C VAL A 271 9.89 8.00 -5.51
N LYS A 272 11.10 8.44 -5.86
CA LYS A 272 12.07 7.63 -6.61
C LYS A 272 12.62 6.50 -5.74
N MET A 273 12.72 5.31 -6.31
CA MET A 273 13.28 4.13 -5.66
C MET A 273 14.81 4.13 -5.77
N ALA A 274 15.48 3.50 -4.81
CA ALA A 274 16.94 3.47 -4.75
C ALA A 274 17.58 2.42 -5.69
N GLN A 275 16.80 1.50 -6.24
CA GLN A 275 17.25 0.45 -7.15
C GLN A 275 16.46 0.54 -8.47
N SER A 276 17.05 0.06 -9.58
CA SER A 276 16.40 -0.01 -10.89
C SER A 276 14.98 -0.56 -10.72
N ALA A 277 13.99 0.23 -11.14
CA ALA A 277 12.62 0.08 -10.70
C ALA A 277 12.14 -1.36 -10.82
N ALA A 278 11.63 -1.92 -9.71
CA ALA A 278 11.02 -3.23 -9.75
C ALA A 278 9.91 -3.23 -10.81
N SER A 279 9.67 -4.33 -11.52
CA SER A 279 8.75 -4.37 -12.69
C SER A 279 7.31 -3.93 -12.40
N PHE A 280 6.93 -3.78 -11.13
CA PHE A 280 5.66 -3.26 -10.68
C PHE A 280 5.71 -1.77 -10.29
N MET A 281 6.82 -1.07 -10.52
CA MET A 281 7.03 0.35 -10.22
C MET A 281 7.51 1.05 -11.49
N THR A 282 6.62 1.16 -12.45
CA THR A 282 6.93 1.78 -13.73
C THR A 282 6.52 3.25 -13.71
N ASP A 283 7.35 4.10 -14.30
CA ASP A 283 7.09 5.53 -14.51
C ASP A 283 6.38 5.78 -15.86
N ASP A 284 5.93 4.72 -16.52
CA ASP A 284 5.27 4.74 -17.85
C ASP A 284 3.76 5.02 -17.78
N TRP A 285 3.23 5.26 -16.59
CA TRP A 285 1.85 5.66 -16.37
C TRP A 285 1.78 6.74 -15.31
N SER A 286 0.70 7.51 -15.32
CA SER A 286 0.38 8.49 -14.30
C SER A 286 -1.09 8.40 -13.92
N LEU A 287 -1.41 8.83 -12.69
CA LEU A 287 -2.80 8.95 -12.28
C LEU A 287 -3.43 10.13 -13.03
N GLY A 288 -4.44 9.83 -13.85
CA GLY A 288 -5.09 10.80 -14.74
C GLY A 288 -4.86 10.50 -16.23
N ASP A 289 -3.99 9.54 -16.55
CA ASP A 289 -3.88 9.03 -17.91
C ASP A 289 -5.24 8.47 -18.39
N ALA A 290 -5.52 8.70 -19.67
CA ALA A 290 -6.67 8.09 -20.33
C ALA A 290 -6.50 6.56 -20.38
N GLY A 291 -7.61 5.82 -20.27
CA GLY A 291 -7.56 4.34 -20.40
C GLY A 291 -8.58 3.58 -19.55
N GLY A 292 -9.37 4.25 -18.72
CA GLY A 292 -10.45 3.61 -17.96
C GLY A 292 -9.96 2.56 -16.97
N HIS A 293 -8.74 2.73 -16.46
CA HIS A 293 -8.15 1.77 -15.53
C HIS A 293 -8.81 1.85 -14.14
N CYS A 294 -8.71 0.74 -13.41
CA CYS A 294 -9.12 0.66 -12.03
C CYS A 294 -7.89 0.79 -11.13
N TYR A 295 -7.98 1.66 -10.14
CA TYR A 295 -6.91 2.00 -9.23
C TYR A 295 -7.34 1.74 -7.79
N MET A 296 -6.37 1.39 -6.94
CA MET A 296 -6.51 1.53 -5.49
C MET A 296 -5.67 2.73 -5.05
N LEU A 297 -6.34 3.76 -4.57
CA LEU A 297 -5.73 4.97 -4.04
C LEU A 297 -5.62 4.86 -2.52
N LEU A 298 -4.47 5.24 -1.98
CA LEU A 298 -4.21 5.27 -0.55
C LEU A 298 -3.97 6.71 -0.11
N TYR A 299 -4.83 7.17 0.79
CA TYR A 299 -4.74 8.48 1.40
C TYR A 299 -4.28 8.40 2.84
N MET A 300 -3.50 9.39 3.28
CA MET A 300 -3.06 9.53 4.66
C MET A 300 -3.61 10.82 5.26
N ARG A 301 -4.11 10.73 6.50
CA ARG A 301 -4.50 11.89 7.29
C ARG A 301 -3.28 12.74 7.65
N THR A 302 -3.44 14.05 7.65
CA THR A 302 -2.46 14.94 8.25
C THR A 302 -2.35 14.73 9.76
N PHE A 303 -1.12 14.64 10.23
CA PHE A 303 -0.79 14.91 11.61
C PHE A 303 0.11 16.13 11.59
N TYR A 304 -0.16 17.09 12.46
CA TYR A 304 0.83 18.11 12.75
C TYR A 304 2.03 17.36 13.34
N VAL A 305 3.11 17.22 12.56
CA VAL A 305 4.39 16.68 13.05
C VAL A 305 5.34 17.87 13.16
N PRO A 306 5.28 18.67 14.24
CA PRO A 306 5.91 19.99 14.33
C PRO A 306 7.44 20.08 14.17
N SER A 307 8.16 19.02 13.80
CA SER A 307 9.63 19.05 13.85
C SER A 307 10.40 18.01 13.04
N LEU A 308 9.76 17.04 12.37
CA LEU A 308 10.50 15.98 11.64
C LEU A 308 10.70 16.26 10.14
N TYR A 309 10.01 17.27 9.61
CA TYR A 309 10.14 17.71 8.22
C TYR A 309 10.66 19.15 8.20
N ARG A 310 11.87 19.39 8.70
CA ARG A 310 12.61 20.58 8.27
C ARG A 310 13.25 20.22 6.93
N PRO A 311 12.89 20.86 5.81
CA PRO A 311 13.50 20.62 4.50
C PRO A 311 15.03 20.71 4.54
N GLU A 312 15.55 21.52 5.46
CA GLU A 312 16.97 21.67 5.81
C GLU A 312 17.71 20.34 6.07
N HIS A 313 17.03 19.31 6.57
CA HIS A 313 17.62 17.99 6.83
C HIS A 313 17.50 17.02 5.62
N PHE A 314 16.82 17.43 4.55
CA PHE A 314 16.53 16.60 3.37
C PHE A 314 17.25 17.06 2.09
N ALA A 315 18.12 18.06 2.19
CA ALA A 315 18.82 18.68 1.05
C ALA A 315 19.86 17.77 0.35
N MET A 316 19.76 16.44 0.42
CA MET A 316 20.81 15.54 -0.07
C MET A 316 20.44 14.59 -1.21
N VAL A 317 19.20 14.53 -1.71
CA VAL A 317 18.89 13.64 -2.88
C VAL A 317 17.76 14.14 -3.79
N ALA A 318 17.52 15.46 -3.87
CA ALA A 318 16.60 16.00 -4.86
C ALA A 318 17.41 16.70 -5.96
N ASP A 319 17.69 15.97 -7.04
CA ASP A 319 17.96 16.60 -8.34
C ASP A 319 16.62 17.13 -8.84
N GLU A 320 16.25 18.32 -8.36
CA GLU A 320 15.05 19.05 -8.73
C GLU A 320 15.20 19.57 -10.17
N ARG A 321 14.89 18.72 -11.16
CA ARG A 321 14.44 19.25 -12.45
C ARG A 321 13.02 19.76 -12.25
N GLU A 322 12.90 21.03 -11.90
CA GLU A 322 11.67 21.78 -12.09
C GLU A 322 11.23 21.61 -13.56
N VAL A 323 10.09 20.97 -13.77
CA VAL A 323 9.40 21.08 -15.06
C VAL A 323 8.83 22.48 -15.11
N SER A 324 9.64 23.41 -15.63
CA SER A 324 9.19 24.76 -15.96
C SER A 324 8.06 24.64 -16.98
N PRO A 325 6.87 25.24 -16.74
CA PRO A 325 5.87 25.33 -17.78
C PRO A 325 6.42 26.25 -18.88
N ASP A 326 6.58 25.69 -20.08
CA ASP A 326 6.97 26.46 -21.27
C ASP A 326 6.08 27.72 -21.39
N PRO A 327 6.66 28.90 -21.59
CA PRO A 327 5.87 30.10 -21.81
C PRO A 327 5.06 29.94 -23.10
N VAL A 328 3.74 30.05 -22.97
CA VAL A 328 2.79 30.09 -24.08
C VAL A 328 3.25 31.17 -25.08
N PRO A 329 3.50 30.85 -26.36
CA PRO A 329 3.90 31.85 -27.34
C PRO A 329 2.72 32.77 -27.63
N ASN A 330 2.91 34.05 -27.30
CA ASN A 330 2.00 35.12 -27.63
C ASN A 330 1.95 35.28 -29.17
N LYS A 331 0.81 34.94 -29.80
CA LYS A 331 0.60 35.16 -31.23
C LYS A 331 0.33 36.65 -31.48
N GLY A 332 1.31 37.35 -32.03
CA GLY A 332 1.13 38.71 -32.53
C GLY A 332 2.29 39.25 -33.36
N ALA A 333 2.02 39.44 -34.65
CA ALA A 333 2.65 40.36 -35.62
C ALA A 333 3.94 39.95 -36.39
N MET A 334 3.69 39.58 -37.66
CA MET A 334 4.33 39.96 -38.93
C MET A 334 5.78 40.51 -39.03
N GLN A 335 6.49 39.90 -39.99
CA GLN A 335 7.46 40.42 -40.97
C GLN A 335 8.81 40.98 -40.50
N ALA A 336 9.92 40.31 -40.86
CA ALA A 336 10.71 40.64 -42.05
C ALA A 336 11.84 39.63 -42.30
N ASP A 337 12.17 39.52 -43.57
CA ASP A 337 13.21 38.75 -44.25
C ASP A 337 14.65 39.18 -43.84
N VAL A 338 15.62 38.25 -43.96
CA VAL A 338 17.05 38.40 -44.30
C VAL A 338 17.83 37.18 -43.78
N GLY A 339 18.52 36.50 -44.71
CA GLY A 339 19.27 35.27 -44.45
C GLY A 339 20.67 35.46 -43.85
N GLY A 340 21.39 34.35 -43.76
CA GLY A 340 22.80 34.35 -43.37
C GLY A 340 23.23 33.12 -42.58
N ASP A 341 23.68 32.12 -43.32
CA ASP A 341 24.95 31.40 -43.13
C ASP A 341 25.24 30.53 -41.90
N GLN A 342 26.07 29.53 -42.22
CA GLN A 342 26.48 28.35 -41.49
C GLN A 342 27.36 28.66 -40.26
N SER A 343 27.28 27.82 -39.22
CA SER A 343 28.41 27.00 -38.75
C SER A 343 28.16 26.34 -37.39
N ASN A 344 28.64 25.09 -37.29
CA ASN A 344 29.14 24.37 -36.13
C ASN A 344 28.33 24.38 -34.84
N ASP A 345 27.73 23.23 -34.53
CA ASP A 345 27.65 22.78 -33.15
C ASP A 345 28.05 21.31 -33.00
N SER A 346 29.01 21.11 -32.11
CA SER A 346 29.66 19.85 -31.80
C SER A 346 28.72 19.01 -30.96
N GLN A 347 28.25 17.88 -31.49
CA GLN A 347 27.55 16.87 -30.70
C GLN A 347 28.57 16.13 -29.82
N LEU A 348 28.52 16.42 -28.52
CA LEU A 348 29.06 15.54 -27.49
C LEU A 348 28.05 14.41 -27.28
N GLU A 349 28.32 13.27 -27.89
CA GLU A 349 27.71 11.99 -27.52
C GLU A 349 28.16 11.65 -26.09
N ILE A 350 27.26 11.86 -25.13
CA ILE A 350 27.34 11.22 -23.82
C ILE A 350 26.54 9.94 -23.96
N GLU A 351 27.23 8.82 -24.20
CA GLU A 351 26.61 7.52 -24.04
C GLU A 351 26.22 7.35 -22.56
N PRO A 352 24.95 7.04 -22.26
CA PRO A 352 24.59 6.65 -20.92
C PRO A 352 25.27 5.31 -20.63
N GLU A 353 26.07 5.24 -19.57
CA GLU A 353 26.49 3.97 -18.99
C GLU A 353 25.23 3.21 -18.56
N GLU A 354 24.71 2.36 -19.45
CA GLU A 354 23.77 1.32 -19.09
C GLU A 354 24.53 0.38 -18.14
N HIS A 355 24.27 0.52 -16.84
CA HIS A 355 24.62 -0.50 -15.87
C HIS A 355 23.89 -1.79 -16.26
N ASP A 356 24.61 -2.69 -16.92
CA ASP A 356 24.12 -3.97 -17.41
C ASP A 356 23.66 -4.85 -16.23
N LEU A 357 22.37 -4.78 -15.92
CA LEU A 357 21.67 -5.63 -14.96
C LEU A 357 21.88 -7.12 -15.27
N ALA A 358 22.16 -7.50 -16.52
CA ALA A 358 22.47 -8.88 -16.87
C ALA A 358 23.79 -9.33 -16.24
N SER A 359 24.77 -8.45 -16.06
CA SER A 359 26.05 -8.75 -15.42
C SER A 359 25.93 -8.97 -13.90
N LEU A 360 25.04 -8.22 -13.22
CA LEU A 360 24.73 -8.38 -11.79
C LEU A 360 23.87 -9.62 -11.51
N LEU A 361 22.97 -9.97 -12.43
CA LEU A 361 22.11 -11.15 -12.31
C LEU A 361 22.76 -12.44 -12.81
N ALA A 362 23.81 -12.38 -13.63
CA ALA A 362 24.52 -13.55 -14.17
C ALA A 362 25.06 -14.49 -13.07
N PRO A 363 25.76 -14.02 -12.02
CA PRO A 363 26.22 -14.89 -10.93
C PRO A 363 25.06 -15.52 -10.16
N ILE A 364 23.96 -14.79 -9.99
CA ILE A 364 22.75 -15.27 -9.29
C ILE A 364 22.03 -16.33 -10.15
N ALA A 365 21.84 -16.07 -11.44
CA ALA A 365 21.25 -17.01 -12.39
C ALA A 365 22.10 -18.29 -12.52
N ALA A 366 23.43 -18.17 -12.55
CA ALA A 366 24.35 -19.30 -12.59
C ALA A 366 24.43 -20.09 -11.27
N ALA A 367 24.24 -19.42 -10.12
CA ALA A 367 24.10 -20.09 -8.83
C ALA A 367 22.76 -20.83 -8.72
N MET A 368 21.71 -20.29 -9.34
CA MET A 368 20.36 -20.87 -9.34
C MET A 368 20.21 -22.04 -10.32
N SER A 369 20.87 -22.01 -11.48
CA SER A 369 20.85 -23.13 -12.44
C SER A 369 21.56 -24.39 -11.94
N LYS A 370 22.29 -24.28 -10.81
CA LYS A 370 22.98 -25.40 -10.15
C LYS A 370 22.21 -25.97 -8.96
N MET A 371 21.03 -25.44 -8.63
CA MET A 371 20.18 -26.02 -7.59
C MET A 371 19.43 -27.23 -8.17
N PRO A 372 19.41 -28.39 -7.48
CA PRO A 372 18.63 -29.54 -7.91
C PRO A 372 17.13 -29.21 -7.86
N ASP A 373 16.39 -29.64 -8.88
CA ASP A 373 14.94 -29.54 -8.92
C ASP A 373 14.33 -30.28 -7.72
N ALA A 374 13.56 -29.57 -6.91
CA ALA A 374 12.96 -30.08 -5.68
C ALA A 374 11.73 -30.97 -5.93
N THR A 375 11.72 -31.75 -7.02
CA THR A 375 10.64 -32.68 -7.38
C THR A 375 10.94 -34.15 -7.11
N GLU A 376 12.11 -34.49 -6.57
CA GLU A 376 12.41 -35.85 -6.11
C GLU A 376 12.64 -35.87 -4.59
N ILE A 377 11.55 -35.79 -3.82
CA ILE A 377 11.53 -36.41 -2.48
C ILE A 377 10.61 -37.62 -2.59
N SER A 378 11.28 -38.76 -2.75
CA SER A 378 10.76 -40.11 -2.77
C SER A 378 9.84 -40.37 -1.58
N ALA A 379 8.64 -40.89 -1.90
CA ALA A 379 7.77 -41.55 -0.95
C ALA A 379 8.37 -42.91 -0.61
N ASN A 380 9.07 -43.00 0.52
CA ASN A 380 9.26 -44.23 1.27
C ASN A 380 9.90 -43.87 2.61
N ASP A 381 9.07 -43.77 3.65
CA ASP A 381 9.37 -44.22 5.00
C ASP A 381 8.18 -43.85 5.89
N THR A 382 7.26 -44.80 6.04
CA THR A 382 6.18 -44.73 7.03
C THR A 382 6.54 -45.70 8.15
N PRO A 383 6.76 -45.25 9.39
CA PRO A 383 6.82 -46.16 10.52
C PRO A 383 5.41 -46.51 10.97
N GLU A 384 5.17 -47.81 11.15
CA GLU A 384 3.95 -48.37 11.74
C GLU A 384 3.72 -47.79 13.15
N ALA A 385 2.57 -47.14 13.34
CA ALA A 385 2.10 -46.72 14.66
C ALA A 385 1.11 -47.78 15.19
N GLY A 386 1.47 -48.38 16.33
CA GLY A 386 0.65 -49.34 17.06
C GLY A 386 -0.62 -48.74 17.68
N PRO A 387 -1.57 -49.58 18.11
CA PRO A 387 -2.91 -49.15 18.47
C PRO A 387 -3.02 -48.96 19.98
N ASP A 388 -2.80 -47.76 20.49
CA ASP A 388 -3.36 -47.34 21.79
C ASP A 388 -3.29 -45.82 21.94
N GLY A 389 -4.46 -45.18 22.07
CA GLY A 389 -4.52 -43.72 22.23
C GLY A 389 -5.79 -43.03 21.74
N ARG A 390 -6.93 -43.72 21.60
CA ARG A 390 -8.24 -43.07 21.40
C ARG A 390 -8.97 -42.96 22.73
N ARG A 391 -8.70 -41.89 23.50
CA ARG A 391 -9.65 -41.28 24.47
C ARG A 391 -8.98 -40.10 25.18
N ALA A 392 -9.19 -38.90 24.64
CA ALA A 392 -9.33 -37.64 25.36
C ALA A 392 -9.04 -36.50 24.39
N MET A 393 -10.07 -35.96 23.72
CA MET A 393 -10.17 -34.55 23.28
C MET A 393 -11.49 -34.39 22.51
N SER A 394 -12.59 -34.45 23.25
CA SER A 394 -13.87 -33.94 22.79
C SER A 394 -14.61 -33.43 24.02
N ARG A 395 -14.28 -32.19 24.39
CA ARG A 395 -15.01 -31.27 25.30
C ARG A 395 -14.07 -30.11 25.65
N LYS A 396 -14.12 -29.05 24.84
CA LYS A 396 -13.82 -27.64 25.20
C LYS A 396 -13.86 -26.79 23.93
N PHE A 397 -15.06 -26.61 23.36
CA PHE A 397 -15.34 -25.54 22.39
C PHE A 397 -16.81 -25.17 22.52
N SER A 398 -17.16 -24.62 23.68
CA SER A 398 -18.45 -23.98 23.93
C SER A 398 -18.28 -23.10 25.16
N GLU A 399 -17.54 -22.00 25.00
CA GLU A 399 -17.52 -20.83 25.91
C GLU A 399 -16.47 -19.84 25.39
N LEU A 400 -16.84 -19.04 24.39
CA LEU A 400 -16.22 -17.73 24.17
C LEU A 400 -17.36 -16.75 23.96
N GLY A 401 -17.68 -16.08 25.06
CA GLY A 401 -18.70 -15.05 25.14
C GLY A 401 -18.34 -13.80 24.36
N GLU A 402 -19.39 -13.03 24.08
CA GLU A 402 -19.39 -11.68 23.56
C GLU A 402 -18.47 -10.79 24.39
N GLY A 403 -17.29 -10.49 23.84
CA GLY A 403 -16.33 -9.59 24.45
C GLY A 403 -16.71 -8.13 24.17
N SER A 404 -17.14 -7.42 25.20
CA SER A 404 -17.22 -5.96 25.20
C SER A 404 -15.80 -5.37 25.08
N PHE A 405 -15.62 -4.40 24.18
CA PHE A 405 -14.35 -3.72 23.99
C PHE A 405 -14.03 -2.83 25.19
N PRO A 406 -12.82 -2.88 25.77
CA PRO A 406 -12.40 -1.92 26.78
C PRO A 406 -12.10 -0.58 26.10
N ILE A 407 -12.87 0.45 26.46
CA ILE A 407 -12.53 1.85 26.14
C ILE A 407 -11.31 2.22 26.99
N PRO A 408 -10.17 2.63 26.40
CA PRO A 408 -9.03 3.07 27.18
C PRO A 408 -9.39 4.37 27.92
N LYS A 409 -9.35 4.33 29.25
CA LYS A 409 -9.50 5.51 30.10
C LYS A 409 -8.39 6.51 29.76
N ARG A 410 -8.76 7.66 29.22
CA ARG A 410 -7.87 8.82 29.11
C ARG A 410 -7.39 9.19 30.51
N ARG A 411 -6.07 9.16 30.75
CA ARG A 411 -5.46 9.88 31.87
C ARG A 411 -5.67 11.37 31.61
N ARG A 412 -6.30 12.05 32.57
CA ARG A 412 -6.37 13.52 32.62
C ARG A 412 -5.01 14.09 32.98
#